data_AF-A0A7Y5PWX9-F1
#
_entry.id   AF-A0A7Y5PWX9-F1
#
_cell.length_a   1.000
_cell.length_b   1.000
_cell.length_c   1.000
_cell.angle_alpha   90.00
_cell.angle_beta   90.00
_cell.angle_gamma   90.00
#
_symmetry.space_group_name_H-M   'P 1'
#
loop_
_entity.id
_entity.type
_entity.pdbx_description
1 polymer ?
#
loop_
_entity_poly.entity_id
_entity_poly.type
_entity_poly.pdbx_seq_one_letter_code
_entity_poly.pdbx_strand_id
1 'polypeptide(L)'
;MSPRSLRSFPSTRVRLPRSAAARWIAAALLAAPASAQVQFSIDWKSQSVSRPDSSSAQRPITEGDVLAPDVAPTLGPLAAPDVKVLGSELFLQGYLGCVGHPGGTPCAIEVDALSSGMDAEFRPNPQFRRRIWFSVDEWASGHPSTPTTPPHATVFNQGNPTQASTPGVFDAAADVFVDVNLPPGPIGPNFTPRNNSLALDGNGLPSANGFRAPGLGLLEPRNTTLPFPYPGDNLDALELGTDLSLAPFIYFSLDASFGDTLAGVANSGSALANGFVGGDVLRTNVAGTAVVRYATASQLGLDQFGVDTDDLDALILADNGDGVFQRSLVPYDWINGTRDMLVFSVRRGSAVINQLDSIFGVPIQPGDLLVPPVAGGLNQNPGIFFAAESLGLRTARGSAVDSGDDLDAADSSETPCNGEEPCFDCNENGVDDSVDIANGASQDANLNGIPDECEDKVVEFCKCTGGSSGSCSNADANAGCSNSTGQGGKLESNINSGGTVSLALDNLVLTSSQLPTSVSGLTFMGTSSRPPATFYDGLRCINLPVLRFGTQSSGATGSFALGPGIAAAAALRFGPSGTITAGSTWHFQTWYRDPTGPCGTNSNVTNAVKVTFEP
;
A
#
# COMPACT_ATOMS: atom_id res chain seq x y z
N MET A 1 -6.97 28.50 71.38
CA MET A 1 -5.79 27.71 71.81
C MET A 1 -5.06 27.23 70.57
N SER A 2 -3.77 27.51 70.47
CA SER A 2 -2.89 27.22 69.31
C SER A 2 -2.77 25.71 69.01
N PRO A 3 -2.39 25.33 67.77
CA PRO A 3 -2.62 24.01 67.16
C PRO A 3 -1.46 23.02 67.40
N ARG A 4 -1.73 21.71 67.27
CA ARG A 4 -0.71 20.65 67.28
C ARG A 4 -0.46 20.07 65.88
N SER A 5 0.69 20.46 65.35
CA SER A 5 1.69 19.71 64.56
C SER A 5 1.22 18.52 63.69
N LEU A 6 1.33 18.72 62.38
CA LEU A 6 1.57 17.69 61.36
C LEU A 6 2.78 16.81 61.73
N ARG A 7 2.66 15.49 61.49
CA ARG A 7 3.81 14.58 61.31
C ARG A 7 3.62 13.82 60.01
N SER A 8 4.63 13.94 59.16
CA SER A 8 4.82 13.33 57.85
C SER A 8 5.01 11.82 57.92
N PHE A 9 4.32 11.07 57.06
CA PHE A 9 4.65 9.68 56.73
C PHE A 9 5.69 9.63 55.59
N PRO A 10 6.67 8.72 55.63
CA PRO A 10 7.73 8.67 54.63
C PRO A 10 7.26 8.01 53.33
N SER A 11 7.63 8.62 52.21
CA SER A 11 7.53 8.08 50.85
C SER A 11 8.58 6.97 50.67
N THR A 12 8.14 5.73 50.58
CA THR A 12 8.96 4.61 50.09
C THR A 12 8.96 4.65 48.56
N ARG A 13 9.96 5.31 47.97
CA ARG A 13 10.26 5.15 46.53
C ARG A 13 10.86 3.75 46.33
N VAL A 14 10.08 2.84 45.77
CA VAL A 14 10.60 1.59 45.21
C VAL A 14 11.42 1.95 43.97
N ARG A 15 12.74 1.80 44.05
CA ARG A 15 13.63 1.87 42.88
C ARG A 15 13.48 0.56 42.10
N LEU A 16 12.88 0.64 40.91
CA LEU A 16 12.95 -0.45 39.93
C LEU A 16 14.39 -0.58 39.39
N PRO A 17 14.92 -1.80 39.23
CA PRO A 17 16.27 -2.02 38.73
C PRO A 17 16.38 -1.62 37.25
N ARG A 18 17.44 -0.88 36.92
CA ARG A 18 17.77 -0.29 35.61
C ARG A 18 18.13 -1.30 34.49
N SER A 19 17.71 -2.56 34.58
CA SER A 19 18.15 -3.62 33.66
C SER A 19 17.06 -4.21 32.77
N ALA A 20 15.84 -3.64 32.73
CA ALA A 20 14.77 -4.08 31.82
C ALA A 20 14.49 -3.07 30.67
N ALA A 21 14.94 -1.82 30.78
CA ALA A 21 14.69 -0.77 29.77
C ALA A 21 15.74 -0.72 28.64
N ALA A 22 16.82 -1.50 28.73
CA ALA A 22 17.93 -1.43 27.77
C ALA A 22 17.85 -2.49 26.64
N ARG A 23 16.79 -3.32 26.60
CA ARG A 23 16.57 -4.31 25.52
C ARG A 23 15.47 -3.93 24.52
N TRP A 24 14.76 -2.83 24.75
CA TRP A 24 13.67 -2.38 23.88
C TRP A 24 13.99 -1.09 23.10
N ILE A 25 15.19 -0.53 23.24
CA ILE A 25 15.64 0.67 22.49
C ILE A 25 16.47 0.28 21.25
N ALA A 26 16.89 -0.98 21.11
CA ALA A 26 17.70 -1.43 19.98
C ALA A 26 16.89 -1.89 18.74
N ALA A 27 15.56 -2.04 18.86
CA ALA A 27 14.70 -2.44 17.74
C ALA A 27 14.06 -1.25 17.00
N ALA A 28 14.06 -0.06 17.60
CA ALA A 28 13.44 1.15 17.02
C ALA A 28 14.43 2.01 16.18
N LEU A 29 15.60 1.49 15.82
CA LEU A 29 16.66 2.22 15.11
C LEU A 29 17.13 1.52 13.82
N LEU A 30 16.35 0.56 13.31
CA LEU A 30 16.65 -0.19 12.08
C LEU A 30 15.48 -0.28 11.09
N ALA A 31 14.39 0.44 11.28
CA ALA A 31 13.40 0.60 10.22
C ALA A 31 14.03 1.50 9.14
N ALA A 32 14.39 0.92 8.00
CA ALA A 32 14.41 1.67 6.74
C ALA A 32 13.02 2.30 6.58
N PRO A 33 12.87 3.48 5.92
CA PRO A 33 11.53 3.95 5.58
C PRO A 33 10.86 2.81 4.83
N ALA A 34 9.79 2.26 5.41
CA ALA A 34 8.96 1.29 4.74
C ALA A 34 8.41 2.04 3.53
N SER A 35 8.82 1.62 2.32
CA SER A 35 8.11 2.05 1.13
C SER A 35 6.70 1.52 1.30
N ALA A 36 5.74 2.39 1.58
CA ALA A 36 4.38 2.37 1.04
C ALA A 36 3.99 0.99 0.45
N GLN A 37 3.61 0.04 1.30
CA GLN A 37 3.21 -1.29 0.81
C GLN A 37 1.71 -1.28 0.55
N VAL A 38 1.34 -1.58 -0.69
CA VAL A 38 -0.03 -1.93 -1.06
C VAL A 38 -0.09 -3.44 -1.05
N GLN A 39 -0.92 -4.01 -0.19
CA GLN A 39 -1.17 -5.43 -0.12
C GLN A 39 -2.67 -5.69 -0.31
N PHE A 40 -3.02 -6.76 -1.00
CA PHE A 40 -4.41 -7.05 -1.34
C PHE A 40 -4.66 -8.55 -1.56
N SER A 41 -5.91 -8.98 -1.57
CA SER A 41 -6.33 -10.28 -2.13
C SER A 41 -7.12 -10.06 -3.43
N ILE A 42 -7.41 -11.15 -4.12
CA ILE A 42 -8.30 -11.16 -5.28
C ILE A 42 -9.36 -12.23 -5.11
N ASP A 43 -10.52 -12.02 -5.73
CA ASP A 43 -11.61 -12.99 -5.63
C ASP A 43 -11.31 -14.28 -6.41
N TRP A 44 -11.98 -15.39 -6.08
CA TRP A 44 -11.82 -16.68 -6.76
C TRP A 44 -12.22 -16.65 -8.24
N LYS A 45 -13.02 -15.65 -8.63
CA LYS A 45 -13.51 -15.45 -9.99
C LYS A 45 -12.47 -14.75 -10.87
N SER A 46 -11.39 -14.23 -10.28
CA SER A 46 -10.33 -13.48 -10.94
C SER A 46 -9.51 -14.34 -11.90
N GLN A 47 -9.15 -13.75 -13.03
CA GLN A 47 -8.35 -14.41 -14.06
C GLN A 47 -6.91 -14.70 -13.60
N SER A 48 -6.42 -13.97 -12.60
CA SER A 48 -5.07 -14.14 -12.07
C SER A 48 -4.89 -15.36 -11.16
N VAL A 49 -5.97 -15.98 -10.71
CA VAL A 49 -5.91 -17.27 -10.02
C VAL A 49 -5.25 -18.33 -10.92
N SER A 50 -4.27 -19.05 -10.36
CA SER A 50 -3.34 -19.98 -11.00
C SER A 50 -2.31 -19.38 -11.96
N ARG A 51 -2.25 -18.05 -12.16
CA ARG A 51 -1.09 -17.46 -12.86
C ARG A 51 0.14 -17.49 -11.94
N PRO A 52 1.35 -17.72 -12.47
CA PRO A 52 2.56 -17.57 -11.67
C PRO A 52 2.71 -16.14 -11.16
N ASP A 53 3.13 -15.99 -9.91
CA ASP A 53 3.55 -14.71 -9.37
C ASP A 53 4.87 -14.22 -9.98
N SER A 54 5.24 -12.97 -9.70
CA SER A 54 6.45 -12.34 -10.23
C SER A 54 7.75 -12.84 -9.58
N SER A 55 7.73 -13.24 -8.30
CA SER A 55 8.94 -13.73 -7.63
C SER A 55 9.30 -15.17 -8.01
N SER A 56 8.35 -15.97 -8.50
CA SER A 56 8.53 -17.38 -8.82
C SER A 56 7.63 -17.88 -9.93
N ALA A 57 8.23 -18.22 -11.07
CA ALA A 57 7.56 -18.88 -12.20
C ALA A 57 6.89 -20.24 -11.86
N GLN A 58 7.08 -20.76 -10.65
CA GLN A 58 6.51 -22.01 -10.16
C GLN A 58 5.44 -21.83 -9.08
N ARG A 59 5.19 -20.60 -8.61
CA ARG A 59 4.23 -20.33 -7.53
C ARG A 59 2.94 -19.74 -8.13
N PRO A 60 1.86 -20.52 -8.27
CA PRO A 60 0.59 -20.01 -8.74
C PRO A 60 -0.08 -19.16 -7.64
N ILE A 61 -0.64 -18.03 -8.04
CA ILE A 61 -1.51 -17.18 -7.21
C ILE A 61 -2.81 -17.90 -6.90
N THR A 62 -3.35 -17.70 -5.70
CA THR A 62 -4.68 -18.13 -5.27
C THR A 62 -5.45 -16.98 -4.61
N GLU A 63 -6.76 -17.12 -4.51
CA GLU A 63 -7.68 -16.23 -3.79
C GLU A 63 -7.46 -16.19 -2.27
N GLY A 64 -6.65 -17.12 -1.74
CA GLY A 64 -6.25 -17.14 -0.34
C GLY A 64 -4.91 -16.48 -0.04
N ASP A 65 -4.23 -15.97 -1.07
CA ASP A 65 -2.93 -15.33 -0.92
C ASP A 65 -3.08 -13.82 -0.73
N VAL A 66 -2.20 -13.25 0.09
CA VAL A 66 -1.99 -11.80 0.13
C VAL A 66 -0.90 -11.45 -0.88
N LEU A 67 -1.29 -10.60 -1.81
CA LEU A 67 -0.51 -10.15 -2.95
C LEU A 67 0.01 -8.74 -2.72
N ALA A 68 1.09 -8.38 -3.40
CA ALA A 68 1.51 -7.00 -3.54
C ALA A 68 2.11 -6.78 -4.93
N PRO A 69 2.15 -5.54 -5.45
CA PRO A 69 2.82 -5.25 -6.71
C PRO A 69 4.30 -5.69 -6.69
N ASP A 70 4.80 -6.25 -7.80
CA ASP A 70 6.21 -6.74 -7.93
C ASP A 70 7.23 -5.60 -7.70
N VAL A 71 6.86 -4.42 -8.16
CA VAL A 71 7.59 -3.16 -7.97
C VAL A 71 6.64 -2.16 -7.33
N ALA A 72 7.19 -1.10 -6.72
CA ALA A 72 6.36 0.00 -6.24
C ALA A 72 5.34 0.42 -7.33
N PRO A 73 4.07 0.67 -6.98
CA PRO A 73 3.03 1.02 -7.95
C PRO A 73 3.53 2.05 -8.95
N THR A 74 3.37 1.76 -10.23
CA THR A 74 3.82 2.63 -11.33
C THR A 74 2.98 2.35 -12.56
N LEU A 75 3.00 3.23 -13.57
CA LEU A 75 2.23 2.99 -14.79
C LEU A 75 2.66 1.69 -15.47
N GLY A 76 1.66 0.97 -15.95
CA GLY A 76 1.76 -0.36 -16.54
C GLY A 76 2.13 -0.40 -18.02
N PRO A 77 2.09 -1.61 -18.61
CA PRO A 77 1.62 -2.84 -17.99
C PRO A 77 2.65 -3.39 -17.00
N LEU A 78 2.19 -3.80 -15.82
CA LEU A 78 3.04 -4.41 -14.80
C LEU A 78 3.09 -5.93 -14.94
N ALA A 79 4.10 -6.54 -14.31
CA ALA A 79 4.12 -7.99 -14.12
C ALA A 79 2.96 -8.41 -13.19
N ALA A 80 2.68 -9.73 -13.14
CA ALA A 80 1.76 -10.25 -12.13
C ALA A 80 2.23 -9.86 -10.72
N PRO A 81 1.32 -9.65 -9.76
CA PRO A 81 1.70 -9.34 -8.40
C PRO A 81 2.50 -10.48 -7.77
N ASP A 82 3.25 -10.16 -6.73
CA ASP A 82 4.05 -11.07 -5.93
C ASP A 82 3.26 -11.57 -4.71
N VAL A 83 3.37 -12.85 -4.36
CA VAL A 83 2.74 -13.39 -3.15
C VAL A 83 3.59 -13.04 -1.92
N LYS A 84 3.04 -12.22 -1.03
CA LYS A 84 3.70 -11.79 0.22
C LYS A 84 3.36 -12.67 1.41
N VAL A 85 2.11 -13.11 1.52
CA VAL A 85 1.66 -14.05 2.55
C VAL A 85 0.86 -15.14 1.85
N LEU A 86 1.26 -16.40 2.04
CA LEU A 86 0.53 -17.54 1.49
C LEU A 86 -0.75 -17.79 2.30
N GLY A 87 -1.80 -18.30 1.67
CA GLY A 87 -2.99 -18.76 2.40
C GLY A 87 -2.67 -19.86 3.43
N SER A 88 -1.61 -20.64 3.23
CA SER A 88 -1.11 -21.58 4.25
C SER A 88 -0.53 -20.90 5.51
N GLU A 89 0.00 -19.68 5.39
CA GLU A 89 0.49 -18.87 6.51
C GLU A 89 -0.67 -18.19 7.25
N LEU A 90 -1.81 -18.00 6.56
CA LEU A 90 -3.11 -17.66 7.15
C LEU A 90 -3.86 -18.88 7.73
N PHE A 91 -3.26 -20.08 7.67
CA PHE A 91 -3.81 -21.35 8.17
C PHE A 91 -5.14 -21.78 7.51
N LEU A 92 -5.34 -21.38 6.25
CA LEU A 92 -6.49 -21.78 5.46
C LEU A 92 -6.42 -23.29 5.15
N GLN A 93 -7.42 -24.01 5.65
CA GLN A 93 -7.57 -25.44 5.48
C GLN A 93 -7.76 -25.76 3.99
N GLY A 94 -7.02 -26.74 3.49
CA GLY A 94 -7.15 -27.16 2.10
C GLY A 94 -6.33 -26.34 1.10
N TYR A 95 -5.63 -25.27 1.52
CA TYR A 95 -4.80 -24.42 0.64
C TYR A 95 -3.91 -25.20 -0.33
N LEU A 96 -3.16 -26.20 0.14
CA LEU A 96 -2.27 -27.02 -0.71
C LEU A 96 -3.02 -27.79 -1.82
N GLY A 97 -4.29 -28.08 -1.63
CA GLY A 97 -5.15 -28.70 -2.64
C GLY A 97 -5.69 -27.71 -3.67
N CYS A 98 -5.69 -26.43 -3.34
CA CYS A 98 -6.15 -25.34 -4.20
C CYS A 98 -5.06 -24.78 -5.10
N VAL A 99 -3.78 -24.86 -4.70
CA VAL A 99 -2.67 -24.34 -5.53
C VAL A 99 -2.75 -24.83 -6.98
N GLY A 100 -2.92 -23.90 -7.92
CA GLY A 100 -3.01 -24.17 -9.36
C GLY A 100 -4.41 -24.50 -9.89
N HIS A 101 -5.47 -24.31 -9.09
CA HIS A 101 -6.85 -24.40 -9.55
C HIS A 101 -7.19 -23.21 -10.48
N PRO A 102 -8.01 -23.41 -11.52
CA PRO A 102 -8.28 -22.34 -12.49
C PRO A 102 -9.21 -21.27 -11.90
N GLY A 103 -8.90 -20.00 -12.14
CA GLY A 103 -9.81 -18.88 -11.83
C GLY A 103 -11.21 -19.08 -12.41
N GLY A 104 -12.21 -18.63 -11.66
CA GLY A 104 -13.61 -18.95 -11.95
C GLY A 104 -14.01 -20.36 -11.51
N THR A 105 -13.24 -21.02 -10.64
CA THR A 105 -13.65 -22.21 -9.89
C THR A 105 -13.38 -21.94 -8.41
N PRO A 106 -14.37 -22.03 -7.50
CA PRO A 106 -14.12 -21.71 -6.10
C PRO A 106 -13.34 -22.84 -5.43
N CYS A 107 -12.37 -22.51 -4.59
CA CYS A 107 -11.61 -23.50 -3.81
C CYS A 107 -11.76 -23.34 -2.27
N ALA A 108 -12.68 -22.47 -1.83
CA ALA A 108 -13.05 -22.29 -0.42
C ALA A 108 -11.87 -21.89 0.49
N ILE A 109 -10.95 -21.09 -0.06
CA ILE A 109 -9.80 -20.52 0.66
C ILE A 109 -9.71 -19.00 0.47
N GLU A 110 -10.78 -18.34 0.04
CA GLU A 110 -10.78 -16.91 -0.26
C GLU A 110 -10.70 -16.05 0.98
N VAL A 111 -9.84 -15.04 0.91
CA VAL A 111 -9.73 -13.95 1.89
C VAL A 111 -10.56 -12.78 1.38
N ASP A 112 -11.58 -12.44 2.16
CA ASP A 112 -12.69 -11.53 1.78
C ASP A 112 -12.52 -10.12 2.38
N ALA A 113 -11.63 -9.97 3.37
CA ALA A 113 -11.23 -8.68 3.92
C ALA A 113 -9.89 -8.83 4.64
N LEU A 114 -9.14 -7.74 4.81
CA LEU A 114 -7.78 -7.76 5.36
C LEU A 114 -7.51 -6.48 6.16
N SER A 115 -6.71 -6.58 7.22
CA SER A 115 -6.12 -5.43 7.92
C SER A 115 -4.91 -5.86 8.77
N SER A 116 -3.97 -4.96 8.98
CA SER A 116 -2.85 -5.09 9.92
C SER A 116 -3.26 -4.81 11.37
N GLY A 117 -4.46 -4.25 11.57
CA GLY A 117 -4.93 -3.72 12.85
C GLY A 117 -4.25 -2.40 13.24
N MET A 118 -3.53 -1.77 12.31
CA MET A 118 -2.79 -0.53 12.51
C MET A 118 -3.35 0.64 11.69
N ASP A 119 -4.52 0.47 11.10
CA ASP A 119 -5.16 1.44 10.22
C ASP A 119 -5.41 2.76 10.95
N ALA A 120 -5.47 3.85 10.19
CA ALA A 120 -5.54 5.18 10.77
C ALA A 120 -6.88 5.46 11.47
N GLU A 121 -6.87 5.52 12.80
CA GLU A 121 -8.07 5.80 13.59
C GLU A 121 -8.85 7.05 13.12
N PHE A 122 -10.14 6.89 12.85
CA PHE A 122 -11.06 8.02 12.65
C PHE A 122 -11.21 8.84 13.93
N ARG A 123 -11.14 10.17 13.81
CA ARG A 123 -11.21 11.10 14.94
C ARG A 123 -12.22 12.20 14.68
N PRO A 124 -12.92 12.70 15.73
CA PRO A 124 -13.94 13.73 15.56
C PRO A 124 -13.34 15.12 15.26
N ASN A 125 -12.03 15.28 15.38
CA ASN A 125 -11.35 16.56 15.12
C ASN A 125 -11.08 16.70 13.61
N PRO A 126 -11.62 17.73 12.94
CA PRO A 126 -11.43 17.96 11.50
C PRO A 126 -9.98 18.22 11.06
N GLN A 127 -9.05 18.39 12.00
CA GLN A 127 -7.61 18.48 11.73
C GLN A 127 -6.95 17.11 11.53
N PHE A 128 -7.60 16.03 11.96
CA PHE A 128 -7.15 14.65 11.79
C PHE A 128 -8.11 13.94 10.85
N ARG A 129 -8.19 14.43 9.62
CA ARG A 129 -8.92 13.73 8.57
C ARG A 129 -8.15 12.46 8.22
N ARG A 130 -8.91 11.40 7.99
CA ARG A 130 -8.39 10.13 7.49
C ARG A 130 -8.95 9.95 6.09
N ARG A 131 -8.10 9.47 5.20
CA ARG A 131 -8.52 9.03 3.88
C ARG A 131 -9.05 7.62 3.99
N ILE A 132 -10.06 7.32 3.21
CA ILE A 132 -10.71 6.03 3.06
C ILE A 132 -10.35 5.57 1.66
N TRP A 133 -9.59 4.49 1.60
CA TRP A 133 -9.25 3.77 0.39
C TRP A 133 -10.22 2.64 0.24
N PHE A 134 -10.65 2.35 -0.98
CA PHE A 134 -11.62 1.30 -1.21
C PHE A 134 -11.57 0.75 -2.63
N SER A 135 -11.96 -0.50 -2.80
CA SER A 135 -12.28 -1.09 -4.09
C SER A 135 -13.75 -1.48 -4.13
N VAL A 136 -14.24 -1.82 -5.32
CA VAL A 136 -15.66 -2.08 -5.60
C VAL A 136 -15.80 -3.29 -6.50
N ASP A 137 -16.96 -3.94 -6.47
CA ASP A 137 -17.22 -5.09 -7.33
C ASP A 137 -17.33 -4.75 -8.83
N GLU A 138 -17.42 -5.80 -9.64
CA GLU A 138 -17.57 -5.70 -11.09
C GLU A 138 -18.91 -5.11 -11.56
N TRP A 139 -19.85 -4.91 -10.63
CA TRP A 139 -21.18 -4.36 -10.89
C TRP A 139 -21.33 -2.89 -10.49
N ALA A 140 -20.36 -2.36 -9.74
CA ALA A 140 -20.36 -0.99 -9.27
C ALA A 140 -20.37 -0.01 -10.45
N SER A 141 -21.24 0.98 -10.35
CA SER A 141 -21.53 1.92 -11.45
C SER A 141 -21.26 3.38 -11.07
N GLY A 142 -21.08 3.66 -9.79
CA GLY A 142 -20.83 4.97 -9.24
C GLY A 142 -22.04 5.92 -9.31
N HIS A 143 -21.99 6.97 -8.50
CA HIS A 143 -23.05 7.96 -8.46
C HIS A 143 -22.88 9.04 -9.55
N PRO A 144 -23.91 9.36 -10.36
CA PRO A 144 -23.81 10.35 -11.44
C PRO A 144 -23.51 11.79 -11.00
N SER A 145 -23.69 12.11 -9.72
CA SER A 145 -23.37 13.43 -9.17
C SER A 145 -21.94 13.52 -8.62
N THR A 146 -21.17 12.43 -8.65
CA THR A 146 -19.74 12.47 -8.31
C THR A 146 -19.05 13.35 -9.36
N PRO A 147 -18.37 14.44 -8.94
CA PRO A 147 -17.70 15.34 -9.86
C PRO A 147 -16.70 14.57 -10.72
N THR A 148 -16.76 14.77 -12.04
CA THR A 148 -15.71 14.33 -12.98
C THR A 148 -15.06 15.53 -13.65
N THR A 149 -15.28 16.73 -13.09
CA THR A 149 -14.69 17.98 -13.57
C THR A 149 -14.00 18.69 -12.41
N PRO A 150 -12.78 19.17 -12.61
CA PRO A 150 -11.90 18.90 -13.77
C PRO A 150 -11.63 17.37 -13.96
N PRO A 151 -11.28 16.93 -15.19
CA PRO A 151 -11.35 15.50 -15.58
C PRO A 151 -10.48 14.64 -14.67
N HIS A 152 -11.10 13.72 -13.93
CA HIS A 152 -10.40 12.68 -13.18
C HIS A 152 -11.23 11.38 -13.21
N ALA A 153 -10.57 10.25 -12.91
CA ALA A 153 -11.21 8.96 -12.83
C ALA A 153 -11.91 8.80 -11.48
N THR A 154 -13.13 8.26 -11.52
CA THR A 154 -14.01 8.01 -10.37
C THR A 154 -14.73 6.68 -10.64
N VAL A 155 -15.34 6.08 -9.63
CA VAL A 155 -16.18 4.88 -9.85
C VAL A 155 -17.23 5.12 -10.93
N PHE A 156 -17.78 6.34 -11.04
CA PHE A 156 -18.82 6.65 -12.03
C PHE A 156 -18.35 6.56 -13.49
N ASN A 157 -17.07 6.82 -13.77
CA ASN A 157 -16.53 6.78 -15.13
C ASN A 157 -15.53 5.64 -15.37
N GLN A 158 -15.20 4.83 -14.35
CA GLN A 158 -14.44 3.59 -14.46
C GLN A 158 -15.31 2.33 -14.35
N GLY A 159 -16.43 2.40 -13.63
CA GLY A 159 -17.27 1.25 -13.29
C GLY A 159 -18.08 0.66 -14.45
N ASN A 160 -19.10 -0.12 -14.10
CA ASN A 160 -19.92 -0.88 -15.02
C ASN A 160 -20.91 0.00 -15.83
N PRO A 161 -20.77 0.10 -17.18
CA PRO A 161 -21.64 0.92 -18.02
C PRO A 161 -23.04 0.34 -18.28
N THR A 162 -23.32 -0.91 -17.89
CA THR A 162 -24.59 -1.59 -18.24
C THR A 162 -25.78 -1.06 -17.45
N GLN A 163 -25.52 -0.40 -16.33
CA GLN A 163 -26.49 0.41 -15.61
C GLN A 163 -26.86 1.64 -16.46
N ALA A 164 -28.08 1.65 -17.01
CA ALA A 164 -28.53 2.63 -18.01
C ALA A 164 -28.17 4.07 -17.62
N SER A 165 -27.31 4.73 -18.42
CA SER A 165 -26.79 6.12 -18.33
C SER A 165 -25.43 6.37 -17.66
N THR A 166 -24.59 5.35 -17.47
CA THR A 166 -23.23 5.50 -16.89
C THR A 166 -22.13 5.54 -17.97
N PRO A 167 -21.10 6.41 -17.85
CA PRO A 167 -19.97 6.53 -18.79
C PRO A 167 -18.82 5.52 -18.51
N GLY A 168 -19.08 4.47 -17.73
CA GLY A 168 -18.08 3.51 -17.24
C GLY A 168 -17.42 2.64 -18.32
N VAL A 169 -16.35 1.93 -17.94
CA VAL A 169 -15.51 1.14 -18.87
C VAL A 169 -15.18 -0.28 -18.36
N PHE A 170 -15.73 -0.68 -17.21
CA PHE A 170 -15.45 -1.96 -16.53
C PHE A 170 -14.03 -2.10 -15.94
N ASP A 171 -13.36 -0.99 -15.62
CA ASP A 171 -12.03 -1.02 -14.99
C ASP A 171 -12.11 -1.03 -13.45
N ALA A 172 -13.18 -0.47 -12.86
CA ALA A 172 -13.24 -0.22 -11.41
C ALA A 172 -13.03 -1.43 -10.46
N ALA A 173 -13.22 -2.65 -10.94
CA ALA A 173 -13.18 -3.87 -10.13
C ALA A 173 -11.78 -4.26 -9.62
N ALA A 174 -10.72 -3.84 -10.32
CA ALA A 174 -9.34 -4.05 -9.92
C ALA A 174 -8.65 -2.76 -9.48
N ASP A 175 -9.40 -1.65 -9.46
CA ASP A 175 -8.94 -0.32 -9.09
C ASP A 175 -9.07 -0.11 -7.57
N VAL A 176 -8.26 0.81 -7.04
CA VAL A 176 -8.46 1.39 -5.70
C VAL A 176 -8.76 2.87 -5.84
N PHE A 177 -9.90 3.26 -5.27
CA PHE A 177 -10.36 4.63 -5.16
C PHE A 177 -10.09 5.17 -3.76
N VAL A 178 -9.98 6.48 -3.65
CA VAL A 178 -9.85 7.18 -2.37
C VAL A 178 -10.93 8.25 -2.25
N ASP A 179 -11.47 8.44 -1.05
CA ASP A 179 -12.37 9.56 -0.79
C ASP A 179 -11.62 10.90 -0.91
N VAL A 180 -12.33 11.93 -1.38
CA VAL A 180 -11.76 13.27 -1.46
C VAL A 180 -12.42 14.18 -0.42
N ASN A 181 -11.71 14.38 0.69
CA ASN A 181 -12.04 15.33 1.76
C ASN A 181 -13.31 15.03 2.56
N LEU A 182 -13.60 13.76 2.89
CA LEU A 182 -14.68 13.47 3.81
C LEU A 182 -14.42 14.11 5.20
N PRO A 183 -15.43 14.77 5.80
CA PRO A 183 -15.34 15.24 7.17
C PRO A 183 -15.38 14.04 8.15
N PRO A 184 -15.03 14.24 9.43
CA PRO A 184 -15.28 13.24 10.45
C PRO A 184 -16.76 12.81 10.49
N GLY A 185 -17.02 11.50 10.49
CA GLY A 185 -18.36 10.93 10.59
C GLY A 185 -19.00 10.99 11.99
N PRO A 186 -20.10 10.28 12.24
CA PRO A 186 -20.87 9.52 11.26
C PRO A 186 -21.49 10.40 10.16
N ILE A 187 -21.46 9.95 8.90
CA ILE A 187 -22.05 10.64 7.74
C ILE A 187 -23.21 9.81 7.17
N GLY A 188 -24.39 10.40 7.13
CA GLY A 188 -25.59 9.78 6.54
C GLY A 188 -25.72 10.01 5.02
N PRO A 189 -26.71 9.38 4.37
CA PRO A 189 -26.83 9.29 2.90
C PRO A 189 -27.13 10.60 2.17
N ASN A 190 -27.50 11.66 2.90
CA ASN A 190 -27.81 12.97 2.33
C ASN A 190 -26.60 13.90 2.22
N PHE A 191 -25.40 13.40 2.53
CA PHE A 191 -24.17 14.19 2.45
C PHE A 191 -23.81 14.56 1.01
N THR A 192 -23.38 15.80 0.83
CA THR A 192 -22.82 16.34 -0.41
C THR A 192 -21.72 17.35 -0.05
N PRO A 193 -20.62 17.45 -0.82
CA PRO A 193 -20.33 16.75 -2.07
C PRO A 193 -20.07 15.26 -1.87
N ARG A 194 -20.33 14.48 -2.93
CA ARG A 194 -19.92 13.08 -3.04
C ARG A 194 -18.64 13.08 -3.84
N ASN A 195 -17.59 12.39 -3.40
CA ASN A 195 -16.35 12.45 -4.15
C ASN A 195 -15.47 11.23 -3.89
N ASN A 196 -14.90 10.70 -4.97
CA ASN A 196 -13.83 9.72 -4.94
C ASN A 196 -12.91 9.98 -6.14
N SER A 197 -11.66 9.55 -6.04
CA SER A 197 -10.71 9.59 -7.14
C SER A 197 -10.01 8.24 -7.28
N LEU A 198 -9.73 7.84 -8.52
CA LEU A 198 -8.84 6.72 -8.79
C LEU A 198 -7.44 7.05 -8.28
N ALA A 199 -6.89 6.14 -7.49
CA ALA A 199 -5.56 6.31 -6.92
C ALA A 199 -4.61 5.17 -7.30
N LEU A 200 -5.10 3.93 -7.41
CA LEU A 200 -4.36 2.80 -7.96
C LEU A 200 -5.22 2.14 -9.03
N ASP A 201 -4.57 1.83 -10.15
CA ASP A 201 -5.14 1.19 -11.33
C ASP A 201 -4.80 -0.31 -11.28
N GLY A 202 -5.69 -1.20 -11.71
CA GLY A 202 -5.39 -2.62 -11.69
C GLY A 202 -4.15 -2.98 -12.54
N ASN A 203 -4.17 -2.65 -13.82
CA ASN A 203 -3.13 -3.01 -14.79
C ASN A 203 -2.10 -1.90 -15.05
N GLY A 204 -2.39 -0.67 -14.60
CA GLY A 204 -1.59 0.55 -14.76
C GLY A 204 -1.61 1.16 -16.17
N LEU A 205 -2.40 0.61 -17.09
CA LEU A 205 -2.58 1.09 -18.45
C LEU A 205 -3.70 2.14 -18.47
N PRO A 206 -3.65 3.08 -19.42
CA PRO A 206 -4.73 4.05 -19.53
C PRO A 206 -6.08 3.35 -19.74
N SER A 207 -7.04 3.70 -18.89
CA SER A 207 -8.44 3.33 -19.10
C SER A 207 -8.92 3.78 -20.48
N ALA A 208 -10.01 3.20 -20.97
CA ALA A 208 -10.57 3.60 -22.28
C ALA A 208 -10.98 5.09 -22.34
N ASN A 209 -11.16 5.73 -21.17
CA ASN A 209 -11.44 7.16 -21.03
C ASN A 209 -10.15 8.03 -20.92
N GLY A 210 -8.97 7.42 -20.94
CA GLY A 210 -7.66 8.07 -21.03
C GLY A 210 -7.02 8.44 -19.69
N PHE A 211 -7.66 8.10 -18.56
CA PHE A 211 -7.11 8.29 -17.22
C PHE A 211 -6.01 7.30 -16.93
N ARG A 212 -5.06 7.67 -16.06
CA ARG A 212 -3.90 6.88 -15.67
C ARG A 212 -3.74 6.96 -14.17
N ALA A 213 -3.48 5.82 -13.53
CA ALA A 213 -2.96 5.77 -12.18
C ALA A 213 -1.90 4.66 -12.08
N PRO A 214 -1.06 4.66 -11.04
CA PRO A 214 -0.09 3.60 -10.81
C PRO A 214 -0.77 2.22 -10.71
N GLY A 215 -0.22 1.24 -11.42
CA GLY A 215 -0.74 -0.12 -11.53
C GLY A 215 -0.49 -1.01 -10.32
N LEU A 216 -1.32 -2.03 -10.14
CA LEU A 216 -1.15 -3.12 -9.16
C LEU A 216 -0.60 -4.43 -9.76
N GLY A 217 -0.65 -4.56 -11.09
CA GLY A 217 -0.31 -5.81 -11.80
C GLY A 217 -1.48 -6.78 -11.97
N LEU A 218 -2.68 -6.32 -11.64
CA LEU A 218 -3.95 -6.99 -11.90
C LEU A 218 -4.34 -6.87 -13.38
N LEU A 219 -5.30 -7.69 -13.80
CA LEU A 219 -5.83 -7.71 -15.15
C LEU A 219 -7.15 -6.95 -15.25
N GLU A 220 -7.28 -6.12 -16.29
CA GLU A 220 -8.49 -5.37 -16.62
C GLU A 220 -8.68 -5.34 -18.15
N PRO A 221 -9.89 -5.02 -18.65
CA PRO A 221 -11.13 -4.71 -17.91
C PRO A 221 -11.84 -5.97 -17.39
N ARG A 222 -12.66 -5.80 -16.33
CA ARG A 222 -13.58 -6.84 -15.81
C ARG A 222 -14.97 -6.77 -16.41
N ASN A 223 -15.08 -7.18 -17.69
CA ASN A 223 -16.29 -6.98 -18.47
C ASN A 223 -17.38 -8.04 -18.21
N THR A 224 -18.39 -7.67 -17.43
CA THR A 224 -19.52 -8.55 -17.05
C THR A 224 -20.50 -8.88 -18.18
N THR A 225 -20.35 -8.28 -19.37
CA THR A 225 -21.15 -8.64 -20.56
C THR A 225 -20.64 -9.89 -21.28
N LEU A 226 -19.45 -10.36 -20.91
CA LEU A 226 -18.84 -11.57 -21.45
C LEU A 226 -19.25 -12.80 -20.62
N PRO A 227 -19.12 -14.03 -21.17
CA PRO A 227 -19.45 -15.24 -20.42
C PRO A 227 -18.56 -15.43 -19.19
N PHE A 228 -19.14 -15.93 -18.09
CA PHE A 228 -18.40 -16.33 -16.90
C PHE A 228 -17.41 -17.50 -17.20
N PRO A 229 -16.20 -17.50 -16.62
CA PRO A 229 -15.61 -16.45 -15.79
C PRO A 229 -15.30 -15.19 -16.59
N TYR A 230 -15.66 -14.04 -16.02
CA TYR A 230 -15.41 -12.74 -16.66
C TYR A 230 -13.88 -12.55 -16.81
N PRO A 231 -13.39 -12.01 -17.95
CA PRO A 231 -11.98 -11.65 -18.03
C PRO A 231 -11.67 -10.56 -17.01
N GLY A 232 -10.41 -10.44 -16.61
CA GLY A 232 -9.98 -9.47 -15.59
C GLY A 232 -10.01 -10.03 -14.16
N ASP A 233 -9.56 -9.20 -13.22
CA ASP A 233 -9.43 -9.50 -11.79
C ASP A 233 -10.38 -8.62 -10.97
N ASN A 234 -10.73 -9.09 -9.78
CA ASN A 234 -11.46 -8.35 -8.74
C ASN A 234 -10.55 -8.23 -7.52
N LEU A 235 -10.38 -7.01 -7.00
CA LEU A 235 -9.67 -6.79 -5.75
C LEU A 235 -10.66 -6.96 -4.59
N ASP A 236 -10.37 -7.87 -3.66
CA ASP A 236 -11.32 -8.34 -2.63
C ASP A 236 -10.84 -8.09 -1.18
N ALA A 237 -9.64 -7.57 -1.00
CA ALA A 237 -9.19 -7.09 0.30
C ALA A 237 -8.03 -6.11 0.10
N LEU A 238 -7.85 -5.15 1.01
CA LEU A 238 -6.84 -4.11 0.88
C LEU A 238 -6.19 -3.80 2.23
N GLU A 239 -4.88 -3.63 2.22
CA GLU A 239 -4.07 -3.06 3.29
C GLU A 239 -3.03 -2.11 2.67
N LEU A 240 -2.91 -0.92 3.24
CA LEU A 240 -1.98 0.12 2.84
C LEU A 240 -1.09 0.51 4.03
N GLY A 241 0.16 0.82 3.73
CA GLY A 241 1.09 1.41 4.69
C GLY A 241 1.79 0.40 5.60
N THR A 242 1.14 -0.72 5.97
CA THR A 242 1.77 -1.76 6.78
C THR A 242 2.16 -2.99 5.97
N ASP A 243 3.40 -3.44 6.12
CA ASP A 243 3.79 -4.76 5.63
C ASP A 243 3.21 -5.84 6.56
N LEU A 244 2.21 -6.59 6.08
CA LEU A 244 1.57 -7.64 6.89
C LEU A 244 2.52 -8.77 7.28
N SER A 245 3.62 -8.98 6.55
CA SER A 245 4.65 -9.95 6.94
C SER A 245 5.46 -9.51 8.17
N LEU A 246 5.38 -8.22 8.53
CA LEU A 246 6.04 -7.61 9.68
C LEU A 246 5.05 -7.23 10.79
N ALA A 247 3.75 -7.22 10.49
CA ALA A 247 2.70 -6.89 11.44
C ALA A 247 2.67 -7.90 12.62
N PRO A 248 2.37 -7.44 13.84
CA PRO A 248 2.23 -8.35 14.99
C PRO A 248 1.10 -9.36 14.79
N PHE A 249 0.05 -8.93 14.10
CA PHE A 249 -1.12 -9.70 13.76
C PHE A 249 -1.56 -9.39 12.32
N ILE A 250 -2.21 -10.35 11.69
CA ILE A 250 -2.97 -10.15 10.46
C ILE A 250 -4.42 -10.45 10.81
N TYR A 251 -5.31 -9.51 10.50
CA TYR A 251 -6.75 -9.62 10.67
C TYR A 251 -7.38 -9.79 9.31
N PHE A 252 -8.38 -10.68 9.21
CA PHE A 252 -9.01 -10.98 7.94
C PHE A 252 -10.41 -11.54 8.12
N SER A 253 -11.22 -11.45 7.06
CA SER A 253 -12.49 -12.16 6.94
C SER A 253 -12.39 -13.28 5.91
N LEU A 254 -13.36 -14.18 5.93
CA LEU A 254 -13.53 -15.25 4.96
C LEU A 254 -14.95 -15.19 4.43
N ASP A 255 -15.10 -15.64 3.21
CA ASP A 255 -16.29 -15.50 2.40
C ASP A 255 -17.41 -16.47 2.84
N ALA A 256 -18.64 -15.97 2.94
CA ALA A 256 -19.84 -16.76 3.17
C ALA A 256 -20.16 -17.65 1.96
N SER A 257 -21.18 -18.51 2.08
CA SER A 257 -21.56 -19.45 1.00
C SER A 257 -22.71 -18.97 0.10
N PHE A 258 -23.42 -17.89 0.48
CA PHE A 258 -24.48 -17.34 -0.35
C PHE A 258 -23.89 -16.60 -1.55
N GLY A 259 -24.67 -16.40 -2.61
CA GLY A 259 -24.17 -15.74 -3.82
C GLY A 259 -24.57 -14.29 -3.90
N ASP A 260 -23.75 -13.52 -4.60
CA ASP A 260 -24.18 -12.24 -5.12
C ASP A 260 -25.38 -12.41 -6.06
N THR A 261 -26.45 -11.70 -5.74
CA THR A 261 -27.69 -11.63 -6.50
C THR A 261 -27.54 -11.13 -7.95
N LEU A 262 -26.50 -10.34 -8.27
CA LEU A 262 -26.23 -9.86 -9.64
C LEU A 262 -25.37 -10.83 -10.44
N ALA A 263 -24.30 -11.37 -9.84
CA ALA A 263 -23.48 -12.40 -10.48
C ALA A 263 -24.27 -13.70 -10.73
N GLY A 264 -25.21 -14.04 -9.84
CA GLY A 264 -25.95 -15.30 -9.90
C GLY A 264 -25.07 -16.54 -9.65
N VAL A 265 -23.89 -16.34 -9.07
CA VAL A 265 -22.91 -17.36 -8.69
C VAL A 265 -22.68 -17.25 -7.19
N ALA A 266 -22.55 -18.40 -6.52
CA ALA A 266 -22.27 -18.45 -5.09
C ALA A 266 -20.85 -17.95 -4.78
N ASN A 267 -20.67 -17.35 -3.61
CA ASN A 267 -19.36 -17.06 -3.03
C ASN A 267 -18.59 -18.36 -2.72
N SER A 268 -17.32 -18.27 -2.37
CA SER A 268 -16.49 -19.46 -2.20
C SER A 268 -16.86 -20.31 -0.98
N GLY A 269 -17.57 -19.74 0.01
CA GLY A 269 -17.90 -20.41 1.26
C GLY A 269 -16.66 -20.77 2.08
N SER A 270 -15.58 -19.99 1.93
CA SER A 270 -14.31 -20.24 2.62
C SER A 270 -14.46 -20.17 4.13
N ALA A 271 -15.38 -19.34 4.66
CA ALA A 271 -15.63 -19.26 6.10
C ALA A 271 -16.08 -20.61 6.68
N LEU A 272 -17.17 -21.18 6.15
CA LEU A 272 -17.71 -22.45 6.61
C LEU A 272 -16.71 -23.60 6.41
N ALA A 273 -16.00 -23.61 5.28
CA ALA A 273 -14.98 -24.63 4.99
C ALA A 273 -13.82 -24.62 6.00
N ASN A 274 -13.53 -23.45 6.58
CA ASN A 274 -12.51 -23.26 7.59
C ASN A 274 -13.05 -23.31 9.04
N GLY A 275 -14.35 -23.57 9.22
CA GLY A 275 -14.98 -23.69 10.54
C GLY A 275 -15.38 -22.36 11.19
N PHE A 276 -15.51 -21.31 10.38
CA PHE A 276 -15.92 -19.96 10.76
C PHE A 276 -17.25 -19.59 10.10
N VAL A 277 -17.61 -18.31 10.18
CA VAL A 277 -18.83 -17.70 9.66
C VAL A 277 -18.43 -16.46 8.86
N GLY A 278 -19.08 -16.17 7.73
CA GLY A 278 -18.68 -15.11 6.80
C GLY A 278 -18.54 -13.71 7.43
N GLY A 279 -19.34 -13.39 8.45
CA GLY A 279 -19.22 -12.14 9.20
C GLY A 279 -18.20 -12.12 10.35
N ASP A 280 -17.41 -13.17 10.56
CA ASP A 280 -16.39 -13.21 11.61
C ASP A 280 -15.10 -12.49 11.17
N VAL A 281 -14.56 -11.60 12.02
CA VAL A 281 -13.18 -11.14 11.85
C VAL A 281 -12.24 -12.10 12.57
N LEU A 282 -11.32 -12.67 11.82
CA LEU A 282 -10.31 -13.61 12.25
C LEU A 282 -8.98 -12.90 12.47
N ARG A 283 -8.10 -13.54 13.23
CA ARG A 283 -6.75 -13.05 13.49
C ARG A 283 -5.77 -14.20 13.57
N THR A 284 -4.64 -14.02 12.91
CA THR A 284 -3.44 -14.85 13.07
C THR A 284 -2.24 -13.97 13.42
N ASN A 285 -1.16 -14.56 13.92
CA ASN A 285 0.14 -13.90 13.99
C ASN A 285 1.05 -14.51 12.93
N VAL A 286 1.92 -13.70 12.31
CA VAL A 286 2.83 -14.15 11.23
C VAL A 286 3.76 -15.29 11.68
N ALA A 287 4.04 -15.38 12.99
CA ALA A 287 4.83 -16.46 13.61
C ALA A 287 3.99 -17.61 14.20
N GLY A 288 2.69 -17.66 13.90
CA GLY A 288 1.67 -18.45 14.60
C GLY A 288 1.55 -19.92 14.26
N THR A 289 0.58 -20.59 14.88
CA THR A 289 0.16 -21.97 14.54
C THR A 289 -1.38 -22.13 14.51
N ALA A 290 -2.17 -21.07 14.68
CA ALA A 290 -3.63 -21.15 14.73
C ALA A 290 -4.33 -19.81 14.44
N VAL A 291 -5.45 -19.88 13.73
CA VAL A 291 -6.41 -18.79 13.57
C VAL A 291 -7.29 -18.68 14.82
N VAL A 292 -7.53 -17.46 15.27
CA VAL A 292 -8.45 -17.16 16.37
C VAL A 292 -9.49 -16.18 15.88
N ARG A 293 -10.75 -16.36 16.29
CA ARG A 293 -11.79 -15.37 16.07
C ARG A 293 -11.51 -14.14 16.93
N TYR A 294 -11.24 -13.01 16.27
CA TYR A 294 -11.05 -11.72 16.91
C TYR A 294 -12.40 -11.09 17.26
N ALA A 295 -13.28 -10.91 16.27
CA ALA A 295 -14.67 -10.48 16.46
C ALA A 295 -15.64 -11.50 15.86
N THR A 296 -16.76 -11.76 16.54
CA THR A 296 -17.84 -12.58 15.98
C THR A 296 -18.79 -11.73 15.14
N ALA A 297 -19.38 -12.33 14.10
CA ALA A 297 -20.48 -11.72 13.33
C ALA A 297 -21.56 -11.11 14.26
N SER A 298 -21.97 -11.85 15.29
CA SER A 298 -22.96 -11.39 16.27
C SER A 298 -22.52 -10.14 17.07
N GLN A 299 -21.23 -10.00 17.39
CA GLN A 299 -20.73 -8.81 18.07
C GLN A 299 -20.77 -7.59 17.15
N LEU A 300 -20.62 -7.79 15.85
CA LEU A 300 -20.72 -6.77 14.80
C LEU A 300 -22.17 -6.44 14.43
N GLY A 301 -23.16 -7.12 15.01
CA GLY A 301 -24.58 -6.92 14.68
C GLY A 301 -25.03 -7.66 13.44
N LEU A 302 -24.17 -8.54 12.91
CA LEU A 302 -24.44 -9.44 11.80
C LEU A 302 -25.04 -10.75 12.29
N ASP A 303 -25.55 -11.56 11.37
CA ASP A 303 -26.15 -12.86 11.58
C ASP A 303 -27.36 -12.88 12.51
N GLN A 304 -28.11 -11.78 12.53
CA GLN A 304 -29.36 -11.69 13.30
C GLN A 304 -30.47 -12.55 12.70
N PHE A 305 -30.33 -12.94 11.43
CA PHE A 305 -31.33 -13.68 10.65
C PHE A 305 -30.97 -15.14 10.41
N GLY A 306 -29.81 -15.59 10.89
CA GLY A 306 -29.30 -16.94 10.74
C GLY A 306 -27.79 -16.95 10.91
N VAL A 307 -27.20 -18.14 10.98
CA VAL A 307 -25.73 -18.27 10.92
C VAL A 307 -25.33 -18.24 9.44
N ASP A 308 -24.24 -17.53 9.12
CA ASP A 308 -23.68 -17.43 7.77
C ASP A 308 -24.64 -16.77 6.77
N THR A 309 -25.44 -15.82 7.26
CA THR A 309 -26.41 -15.04 6.46
C THR A 309 -25.92 -13.66 6.09
N ASP A 310 -24.85 -13.20 6.73
CA ASP A 310 -24.15 -11.96 6.47
C ASP A 310 -22.67 -12.24 6.23
N ASP A 311 -22.04 -11.42 5.40
CA ASP A 311 -20.68 -11.59 4.90
C ASP A 311 -19.93 -10.26 4.96
N LEU A 312 -18.69 -10.28 5.45
CA LEU A 312 -17.90 -9.08 5.70
C LEU A 312 -16.85 -8.92 4.59
N ASP A 313 -17.12 -7.94 3.72
CA ASP A 313 -16.49 -7.74 2.40
C ASP A 313 -15.41 -6.64 2.41
N ALA A 314 -15.34 -5.84 3.49
CA ALA A 314 -14.31 -4.81 3.65
C ALA A 314 -14.04 -4.55 5.13
N LEU A 315 -12.79 -4.27 5.49
CA LEU A 315 -12.38 -4.11 6.89
C LEU A 315 -11.41 -2.95 7.06
N ILE A 316 -11.74 -2.05 7.99
CA ILE A 316 -10.81 -1.04 8.53
C ILE A 316 -10.73 -1.26 10.04
N LEU A 317 -9.54 -1.54 10.56
CA LEU A 317 -9.31 -1.93 11.94
C LEU A 317 -8.11 -1.21 12.57
N ALA A 318 -8.34 -0.59 13.72
CA ALA A 318 -7.30 -0.15 14.64
C ALA A 318 -7.46 -0.86 15.99
N ASP A 319 -6.54 -1.79 16.28
CA ASP A 319 -6.42 -2.50 17.56
C ASP A 319 -5.52 -1.71 18.51
N ASN A 320 -5.86 -1.69 19.81
CA ASN A 320 -5.05 -0.96 20.80
C ASN A 320 -3.70 -1.65 21.16
N GLY A 321 -3.33 -2.71 20.45
CA GLY A 321 -2.08 -3.44 20.52
C GLY A 321 -2.12 -4.68 21.41
N ASP A 322 -3.27 -5.05 21.97
CA ASP A 322 -3.41 -6.25 22.78
C ASP A 322 -3.98 -7.47 22.03
N GLY A 323 -4.50 -7.26 20.81
CA GLY A 323 -5.02 -8.31 19.96
C GLY A 323 -6.33 -8.93 20.47
N VAL A 324 -7.07 -8.26 21.34
CA VAL A 324 -8.33 -8.78 21.90
C VAL A 324 -9.45 -7.81 21.58
N PHE A 325 -10.46 -8.27 20.84
CA PHE A 325 -11.52 -7.38 20.41
C PHE A 325 -12.32 -6.78 21.59
N GLN A 326 -12.23 -5.47 21.68
CA GLN A 326 -12.89 -4.60 22.64
C GLN A 326 -13.81 -3.67 21.88
N ARG A 327 -14.96 -4.23 21.55
CA ARG A 327 -16.01 -3.57 20.78
C ARG A 327 -16.26 -2.12 21.23
N SER A 328 -16.18 -1.20 20.27
CA SER A 328 -16.75 0.13 20.34
C SER A 328 -18.26 0.09 20.59
N LEU A 329 -18.75 0.91 21.52
CA LEU A 329 -20.18 1.03 21.80
C LEU A 329 -20.76 2.34 21.27
N VAL A 330 -19.94 3.36 21.04
CA VAL A 330 -20.35 4.60 20.40
C VAL A 330 -19.21 5.09 19.51
N PRO A 331 -19.48 5.78 18.39
CA PRO A 331 -18.43 6.32 17.55
C PRO A 331 -17.39 7.12 18.35
N TYR A 332 -16.11 6.91 18.03
CA TYR A 332 -14.94 7.58 18.63
C TYR A 332 -14.55 7.19 20.05
N ASP A 333 -15.21 6.21 20.67
CA ASP A 333 -14.79 5.74 22.00
C ASP A 333 -13.49 4.90 22.01
N TRP A 334 -12.97 4.55 20.82
CA TRP A 334 -11.67 3.91 20.60
C TRP A 334 -10.47 4.84 20.88
N ILE A 335 -10.63 6.15 20.72
CA ILE A 335 -9.53 7.15 20.80
C ILE A 335 -8.82 7.18 22.16
N ASN A 336 -9.46 6.67 23.22
CA ASN A 336 -8.86 6.58 24.54
C ASN A 336 -7.94 5.35 24.72
N GLY A 337 -7.82 4.49 23.71
CA GLY A 337 -7.00 3.28 23.70
C GLY A 337 -7.58 2.12 24.53
N THR A 338 -8.86 2.16 24.89
CA THR A 338 -9.53 1.09 25.67
C THR A 338 -10.48 0.22 24.85
N ARG A 339 -10.67 0.59 23.57
CA ARG A 339 -11.55 -0.06 22.61
C ARG A 339 -10.93 0.01 21.24
N ASP A 340 -11.32 -0.93 20.41
CA ASP A 340 -10.82 -1.02 19.04
C ASP A 340 -11.78 -0.32 18.10
N MET A 341 -11.21 0.34 17.10
CA MET A 341 -11.97 0.83 15.96
C MET A 341 -12.13 -0.31 14.98
N LEU A 342 -13.35 -0.76 14.73
CA LEU A 342 -13.65 -1.73 13.68
C LEU A 342 -14.76 -1.13 12.82
N VAL A 343 -14.43 -0.81 11.59
CA VAL A 343 -15.34 -0.34 10.55
C VAL A 343 -15.32 -1.36 9.43
N PHE A 344 -16.48 -1.68 8.86
CA PHE A 344 -16.58 -2.76 7.87
C PHE A 344 -17.69 -2.51 6.86
N SER A 345 -17.61 -3.13 5.70
CA SER A 345 -18.74 -3.24 4.76
C SER A 345 -19.28 -4.66 4.75
N VAL A 346 -20.44 -4.86 4.12
CA VAL A 346 -21.04 -6.18 3.99
C VAL A 346 -21.51 -6.44 2.58
N ARG A 347 -21.32 -7.68 2.13
CA ARG A 347 -21.58 -8.05 0.76
C ARG A 347 -23.04 -7.95 0.37
N ARG A 348 -23.31 -7.61 -0.88
CA ARG A 348 -24.64 -7.71 -1.47
C ARG A 348 -25.20 -9.13 -1.35
N GLY A 349 -26.37 -9.23 -0.74
CA GLY A 349 -27.01 -10.50 -0.43
C GLY A 349 -27.03 -10.81 1.07
N SER A 350 -26.18 -10.14 1.85
CA SER A 350 -26.22 -10.18 3.32
C SER A 350 -27.61 -9.83 3.85
N ALA A 351 -28.10 -10.60 4.82
CA ALA A 351 -29.44 -10.45 5.40
C ALA A 351 -29.67 -9.11 6.12
N VAL A 352 -28.60 -8.44 6.55
CA VAL A 352 -28.62 -7.11 7.16
C VAL A 352 -28.89 -5.99 6.14
N ILE A 353 -28.68 -6.24 4.84
CA ILE A 353 -29.02 -5.29 3.77
C ILE A 353 -30.51 -4.97 3.82
N ASN A 354 -30.83 -3.68 3.63
CA ASN A 354 -32.16 -3.08 3.76
C ASN A 354 -32.75 -3.05 5.18
N GLN A 355 -32.07 -3.57 6.21
CA GLN A 355 -32.47 -3.34 7.59
C GLN A 355 -32.06 -1.93 8.04
N LEU A 356 -32.82 -1.35 8.97
CA LEU A 356 -32.49 0.00 9.47
C LEU A 356 -31.21 -0.04 10.31
N ASP A 357 -30.29 0.89 10.09
CA ASP A 357 -29.06 1.01 10.87
C ASP A 357 -29.32 1.57 12.29
N SER A 358 -28.38 1.36 13.21
CA SER A 358 -28.55 1.78 14.62
C SER A 358 -28.30 3.26 14.91
N ILE A 359 -27.75 4.04 13.98
CA ILE A 359 -27.41 5.46 14.14
C ILE A 359 -28.47 6.37 13.47
N PHE A 360 -28.70 6.23 12.17
CA PHE A 360 -29.58 7.10 11.40
C PHE A 360 -30.98 6.52 11.21
N GLY A 361 -31.14 5.21 11.38
CA GLY A 361 -32.41 4.51 11.18
C GLY A 361 -32.80 4.48 9.72
N VAL A 362 -31.82 4.39 8.82
CA VAL A 362 -32.03 4.24 7.37
C VAL A 362 -31.60 2.85 6.91
N PRO A 363 -32.13 2.32 5.79
CA PRO A 363 -31.81 0.97 5.33
C PRO A 363 -30.33 0.83 4.97
N ILE A 364 -29.61 -0.14 5.55
CA ILE A 364 -28.20 -0.46 5.24
C ILE A 364 -28.08 -0.91 3.77
N GLN A 365 -26.96 -0.54 3.12
CA GLN A 365 -26.64 -0.85 1.72
C GLN A 365 -25.23 -1.50 1.64
N PRO A 366 -24.92 -2.27 0.57
CA PRO A 366 -23.68 -3.04 0.49
C PRO A 366 -22.40 -2.22 0.57
N GLY A 367 -22.35 -1.04 -0.06
CA GLY A 367 -21.21 -0.12 0.07
C GLY A 367 -21.25 0.85 1.28
N ASP A 368 -22.14 0.66 2.26
CA ASP A 368 -22.10 1.48 3.49
C ASP A 368 -20.96 1.00 4.39
N LEU A 369 -20.09 1.90 4.86
CA LEU A 369 -19.13 1.58 5.92
C LEU A 369 -19.81 1.66 7.29
N LEU A 370 -19.85 0.53 7.98
CA LEU A 370 -20.59 0.26 9.20
C LEU A 370 -19.67 0.17 10.41
N VAL A 371 -20.20 0.54 11.57
CA VAL A 371 -19.61 0.23 12.88
C VAL A 371 -20.51 -0.77 13.62
N PRO A 372 -19.97 -1.51 14.62
CA PRO A 372 -20.77 -2.36 15.49
C PRO A 372 -21.96 -1.59 16.11
N PRO A 373 -23.04 -2.28 16.50
CA PRO A 373 -24.27 -1.62 16.92
C PRO A 373 -24.02 -0.63 18.06
N VAL A 374 -24.55 0.58 17.92
CA VAL A 374 -24.30 1.63 18.92
C VAL A 374 -25.13 1.36 20.17
N ALA A 375 -24.53 1.44 21.35
CA ALA A 375 -25.21 1.28 22.62
C ALA A 375 -26.23 2.41 22.83
N GLY A 376 -27.50 2.03 23.00
CA GLY A 376 -28.62 2.98 23.04
C GLY A 376 -29.03 3.50 21.66
N GLY A 377 -28.52 2.91 20.58
CA GLY A 377 -28.94 3.16 19.21
C GLY A 377 -30.38 2.72 18.94
N LEU A 378 -30.85 2.99 17.72
CA LEU A 378 -32.24 2.79 17.32
C LEU A 378 -32.66 1.32 17.26
N ASN A 379 -31.70 0.41 17.08
CA ASN A 379 -31.88 -1.04 17.02
C ASN A 379 -30.52 -1.74 17.29
N GLN A 380 -30.47 -3.06 17.10
CA GLN A 380 -29.27 -3.87 17.32
C GLN A 380 -28.44 -4.11 16.05
N ASN A 381 -28.82 -3.53 14.91
CA ASN A 381 -28.08 -3.66 13.66
C ASN A 381 -26.81 -2.80 13.69
N PRO A 382 -25.85 -3.04 12.78
CA PRO A 382 -24.72 -2.14 12.60
C PRO A 382 -25.17 -0.70 12.38
N GLY A 383 -24.33 0.27 12.75
CA GLY A 383 -24.59 1.68 12.54
C GLY A 383 -23.83 2.18 11.32
N ILE A 384 -24.46 2.98 10.45
CA ILE A 384 -23.75 3.57 9.31
C ILE A 384 -22.78 4.63 9.84
N PHE A 385 -21.48 4.43 9.60
CA PHE A 385 -20.44 5.40 9.91
C PHE A 385 -20.12 6.30 8.72
N PHE A 386 -20.02 5.73 7.52
CA PHE A 386 -20.04 6.49 6.27
C PHE A 386 -21.01 5.83 5.30
N ALA A 387 -22.03 6.57 4.88
CA ALA A 387 -22.96 6.06 3.88
C ALA A 387 -22.25 5.94 2.51
N ALA A 388 -22.55 4.90 1.74
CA ALA A 388 -21.94 4.64 0.43
C ALA A 388 -22.03 5.85 -0.51
N GLU A 389 -23.13 6.60 -0.43
CA GLU A 389 -23.33 7.82 -1.23
C GLU A 389 -22.26 8.87 -0.97
N SER A 390 -21.72 8.96 0.26
CA SER A 390 -20.67 9.91 0.61
C SER A 390 -19.34 9.57 -0.09
N LEU A 391 -19.08 8.29 -0.33
CA LEU A 391 -17.96 7.77 -1.13
C LEU A 391 -18.22 7.88 -2.64
N GLY A 392 -19.33 8.46 -3.08
CA GLY A 392 -19.68 8.55 -4.50
C GLY A 392 -20.19 7.25 -5.11
N LEU A 393 -20.65 6.30 -4.28
CA LEU A 393 -21.27 5.06 -4.70
C LEU A 393 -22.78 5.21 -4.87
N ARG A 394 -23.35 4.37 -5.73
CA ARG A 394 -24.77 4.28 -6.01
C ARG A 394 -25.44 3.29 -5.07
N THR A 395 -26.62 3.62 -4.56
CA THR A 395 -27.38 2.74 -3.66
C THR A 395 -28.83 2.61 -4.11
N ALA A 396 -29.49 1.51 -3.74
CA ALA A 396 -30.93 1.36 -3.98
C ALA A 396 -31.72 2.46 -3.24
N ARG A 397 -31.26 2.81 -2.03
CA ARG A 397 -31.80 3.90 -1.20
C ARG A 397 -31.71 5.29 -1.86
N GLY A 398 -30.55 5.64 -2.41
CA GLY A 398 -30.24 6.99 -2.88
C GLY A 398 -30.50 7.23 -4.37
N SER A 399 -30.57 6.17 -5.18
CA SER A 399 -30.57 6.28 -6.64
C SER A 399 -31.61 5.42 -7.36
N ALA A 400 -32.55 4.81 -6.61
CA ALA A 400 -33.64 3.98 -7.13
C ALA A 400 -33.16 2.90 -8.13
N VAL A 401 -32.01 2.29 -7.84
CA VAL A 401 -31.51 1.10 -8.52
C VAL A 401 -32.00 -0.17 -7.85
N ASP A 402 -32.04 -1.25 -8.61
CA ASP A 402 -32.40 -2.58 -8.12
C ASP A 402 -31.33 -3.15 -7.17
N SER A 403 -30.09 -2.70 -7.27
CA SER A 403 -28.96 -3.10 -6.41
C SER A 403 -27.94 -1.98 -6.32
N GLY A 404 -27.43 -1.75 -5.10
CA GLY A 404 -26.36 -0.78 -4.86
C GLY A 404 -25.00 -1.31 -5.29
N ASP A 405 -24.07 -0.38 -5.49
CA ASP A 405 -22.65 -0.68 -5.65
C ASP A 405 -22.14 -1.32 -4.35
N ASP A 406 -21.27 -2.33 -4.51
CA ASP A 406 -20.67 -3.08 -3.42
C ASP A 406 -19.25 -2.60 -3.13
N LEU A 407 -18.80 -2.78 -1.89
CA LEU A 407 -17.41 -2.51 -1.48
C LEU A 407 -16.71 -3.83 -1.23
N ASP A 408 -15.73 -4.15 -2.08
CA ASP A 408 -14.95 -5.39 -2.00
C ASP A 408 -13.66 -5.20 -1.18
N ALA A 409 -13.28 -3.96 -0.85
CA ALA A 409 -12.17 -3.71 0.05
C ALA A 409 -12.23 -2.31 0.63
N ALA A 410 -11.63 -2.11 1.81
CA ALA A 410 -11.43 -0.78 2.36
C ALA A 410 -10.20 -0.72 3.27
N ASP A 411 -9.61 0.47 3.40
CA ASP A 411 -8.56 0.78 4.37
C ASP A 411 -8.60 2.28 4.74
N SER A 412 -7.91 2.70 5.81
CA SER A 412 -7.74 4.09 6.20
C SER A 412 -6.31 4.49 6.52
N SER A 413 -5.93 5.69 6.05
CA SER A 413 -4.57 6.23 6.16
C SER A 413 -4.53 7.65 6.76
N GLU A 414 -3.37 8.08 7.28
CA GLU A 414 -3.22 9.42 7.83
C GLU A 414 -3.18 10.53 6.76
N THR A 415 -3.45 11.78 7.16
CA THR A 415 -3.23 12.97 6.33
C THR A 415 -2.43 14.00 7.13
N PRO A 416 -1.31 14.55 6.58
CA PRO A 416 -0.63 14.14 5.36
C PRO A 416 0.11 12.81 5.56
N CYS A 417 0.31 12.04 4.49
CA CYS A 417 1.01 10.76 4.56
C CYS A 417 2.42 11.00 5.09
N ASN A 418 2.76 10.37 6.20
CA ASN A 418 3.96 10.63 7.00
C ASN A 418 5.27 10.06 6.38
N GLY A 419 5.29 9.84 5.06
CA GLY A 419 6.41 9.24 4.33
C GLY A 419 6.53 7.71 4.44
N GLU A 420 5.61 7.04 5.14
CA GLU A 420 5.55 5.58 5.27
C GLU A 420 4.41 4.94 4.42
N GLU A 421 3.52 5.76 3.87
CA GLU A 421 2.42 5.39 2.96
C GLU A 421 2.65 6.03 1.58
N PRO A 422 2.10 5.48 0.47
CA PRO A 422 2.18 6.17 -0.81
C PRO A 422 1.42 7.48 -0.66
N CYS A 423 2.15 8.60 -0.69
CA CYS A 423 1.55 9.91 -0.49
C CYS A 423 0.92 10.35 -1.79
N PHE A 424 -0.38 10.20 -1.91
CA PHE A 424 -1.14 10.60 -3.10
C PHE A 424 -1.69 12.04 -2.99
N ASP A 425 -1.17 12.87 -2.09
CA ASP A 425 -1.38 14.33 -1.99
C ASP A 425 -0.12 14.92 -1.36
N CYS A 426 0.95 14.77 -2.13
CA CYS A 426 2.31 15.02 -1.70
C CYS A 426 2.61 16.50 -1.45
N ASN A 427 1.83 17.40 -2.07
CA ASN A 427 1.93 18.84 -1.87
C ASN A 427 1.02 19.35 -0.74
N GLU A 428 0.28 18.45 -0.08
CA GLU A 428 -0.64 18.67 1.04
C GLU A 428 -1.69 19.75 0.78
N ASN A 429 -2.09 19.94 -0.47
CA ASN A 429 -3.07 20.95 -0.83
C ASN A 429 -4.53 20.45 -0.63
N GLY A 430 -4.70 19.18 -0.26
CA GLY A 430 -5.99 18.53 -0.04
C GLY A 430 -6.63 18.02 -1.33
N VAL A 431 -5.89 17.95 -2.42
CA VAL A 431 -6.27 17.40 -3.72
C VAL A 431 -5.27 16.31 -4.04
N ASP A 432 -5.76 15.15 -4.45
CA ASP A 432 -4.85 14.06 -4.74
C ASP A 432 -4.00 14.33 -5.98
N ASP A 433 -2.78 13.82 -5.97
CA ASP A 433 -1.77 13.86 -7.01
C ASP A 433 -2.33 13.54 -8.39
N SER A 434 -3.15 12.49 -8.51
CA SER A 434 -3.79 12.11 -9.77
C SER A 434 -4.75 13.19 -10.28
N VAL A 435 -5.46 13.85 -9.36
CA VAL A 435 -6.36 14.98 -9.64
C VAL A 435 -5.54 16.23 -9.98
N ASP A 436 -4.46 16.51 -9.25
CA ASP A 436 -3.59 17.66 -9.48
C ASP A 436 -2.90 17.61 -10.85
N ILE A 437 -2.37 16.43 -11.24
CA ILE A 437 -1.81 16.18 -12.58
C ILE A 437 -2.88 16.39 -13.65
N ALA A 438 -4.06 15.78 -13.48
CA ALA A 438 -5.12 15.87 -14.48
C ALA A 438 -5.66 17.29 -14.66
N ASN A 439 -5.54 18.12 -13.63
CA ASN A 439 -5.95 19.53 -13.62
C ASN A 439 -4.86 20.48 -14.12
N GLY A 440 -3.64 19.97 -14.35
CA GLY A 440 -2.46 20.79 -14.62
C GLY A 440 -2.07 21.70 -13.46
N ALA A 441 -2.55 21.41 -12.24
CA ALA A 441 -2.09 22.07 -11.01
C ALA A 441 -0.65 21.64 -10.69
N SER A 442 -0.33 20.37 -11.01
CA SER A 442 1.00 19.78 -10.92
C SER A 442 1.49 19.33 -12.30
N GLN A 443 2.80 19.34 -12.49
CA GLN A 443 3.43 18.79 -13.70
C GLN A 443 3.76 17.32 -13.48
N ASP A 444 3.62 16.52 -14.53
CA ASP A 444 4.15 15.15 -14.59
C ASP A 444 4.87 15.03 -15.93
N ALA A 445 6.09 15.57 -16.00
CA ALA A 445 6.83 15.68 -17.25
C ALA A 445 7.23 14.31 -17.83
N ASN A 446 7.39 13.30 -16.96
CA ASN A 446 7.82 11.96 -17.36
C ASN A 446 6.64 10.97 -17.51
N LEU A 447 5.40 11.41 -17.21
CA LEU A 447 4.15 10.68 -17.31
C LEU A 447 4.15 9.40 -16.47
N ASN A 448 4.64 9.45 -15.23
CA ASN A 448 4.67 8.29 -14.34
C ASN A 448 3.52 8.25 -13.33
N GLY A 449 2.62 9.24 -13.33
CA GLY A 449 1.47 9.33 -12.43
C GLY A 449 1.77 9.91 -11.06
N ILE A 450 2.99 10.41 -10.82
CA ILE A 450 3.40 11.10 -9.59
C ILE A 450 3.79 12.55 -9.97
N PRO A 451 3.30 13.58 -9.26
CA PRO A 451 3.69 14.96 -9.52
C PRO A 451 5.21 15.14 -9.48
N ASP A 452 5.76 15.91 -10.41
CA ASP A 452 7.19 16.23 -10.49
C ASP A 452 7.66 16.81 -9.15
N GLU A 453 6.92 17.70 -8.51
CA GLU A 453 7.28 18.23 -7.18
C GLU A 453 7.42 17.19 -6.05
N CYS A 454 6.95 15.96 -6.28
CA CYS A 454 6.78 14.92 -5.26
C CYS A 454 7.59 13.66 -5.49
N GLU A 455 8.24 13.54 -6.63
CA GLU A 455 9.14 12.42 -6.85
C GLU A 455 10.43 12.59 -6.03
N ASP A 456 10.92 11.47 -5.47
CA ASP A 456 12.28 11.40 -4.98
C ASP A 456 13.28 11.58 -6.14
N LYS A 457 13.76 12.81 -6.29
CA LYS A 457 14.68 13.20 -7.37
C LYS A 457 16.03 12.49 -7.32
N VAL A 458 16.38 11.97 -6.16
CA VAL A 458 17.61 11.20 -5.95
C VAL A 458 17.33 10.01 -5.02
N VAL A 459 17.45 8.80 -5.55
CA VAL A 459 17.24 7.55 -4.79
C VAL A 459 18.54 6.76 -4.68
N GLU A 460 18.98 6.44 -3.46
CA GLU A 460 20.11 5.55 -3.21
C GLU A 460 19.68 4.07 -3.26
N PHE A 461 20.35 3.25 -4.07
CA PHE A 461 20.06 1.83 -4.24
C PHE A 461 21.35 0.99 -4.36
N CYS A 462 21.22 -0.33 -4.63
CA CYS A 462 22.38 -1.23 -4.78
C CYS A 462 23.26 -1.33 -3.52
N LYS A 463 22.61 -1.38 -2.35
CA LYS A 463 23.25 -1.51 -1.04
C LYS A 463 23.71 -2.96 -0.81
N CYS A 464 24.71 -3.16 0.05
CA CYS A 464 25.22 -4.50 0.35
C CYS A 464 24.52 -5.16 1.56
N THR A 465 23.20 -5.00 1.67
CA THR A 465 22.37 -5.60 2.73
C THR A 465 22.16 -7.09 2.45
N GLY A 466 23.06 -7.94 2.95
CA GLY A 466 22.92 -9.40 2.95
C GLY A 466 23.32 -10.15 1.68
N GLY A 467 23.83 -9.46 0.65
CA GLY A 467 24.03 -10.01 -0.70
C GLY A 467 25.45 -10.44 -1.10
N SER A 468 26.49 -10.22 -0.30
CA SER A 468 27.83 -10.77 -0.58
C SER A 468 28.15 -11.89 0.41
N SER A 469 28.31 -13.10 -0.12
CA SER A 469 28.67 -14.27 0.67
C SER A 469 30.11 -14.15 1.18
N GLY A 470 30.30 -14.15 2.51
CA GLY A 470 31.60 -14.16 3.16
C GLY A 470 32.11 -12.79 3.64
N SER A 471 33.42 -12.57 3.52
CA SER A 471 34.17 -11.43 4.09
C SER A 471 33.88 -10.07 3.44
N CYS A 472 33.18 -10.01 2.31
CA CYS A 472 32.79 -8.76 1.63
C CYS A 472 31.42 -8.22 2.04
N SER A 473 30.72 -8.88 2.96
CA SER A 473 29.46 -8.35 3.50
C SER A 473 29.70 -7.05 4.26
N ASN A 474 28.72 -6.15 4.15
CA ASN A 474 28.72 -4.90 4.91
C ASN A 474 27.38 -4.78 5.63
N ALA A 475 27.43 -4.43 6.91
CA ALA A 475 26.24 -4.23 7.73
C ALA A 475 25.65 -2.81 7.60
N ASP A 476 26.39 -1.86 7.01
CA ASP A 476 25.87 -0.52 6.73
C ASP A 476 24.83 -0.59 5.60
N ALA A 477 23.58 -0.30 5.96
CA ALA A 477 22.43 -0.33 5.07
C ALA A 477 22.43 0.78 4.00
N ASN A 478 23.38 1.72 4.03
CA ASN A 478 23.43 2.84 3.09
C ASN A 478 24.68 2.83 2.20
N ALA A 479 25.48 1.78 2.24
CA ALA A 479 26.75 1.71 1.51
C ALA A 479 26.87 0.46 0.65
N GLY A 480 27.90 0.47 -0.21
CA GLY A 480 28.32 -0.70 -0.97
C GLY A 480 28.93 -1.80 -0.08
N CYS A 481 29.50 -2.82 -0.70
CA CYS A 481 30.13 -3.92 0.03
C CYS A 481 31.46 -3.50 0.66
N SER A 482 31.87 -4.22 1.70
CA SER A 482 33.03 -3.88 2.51
C SER A 482 34.30 -3.81 1.67
N ASN A 483 35.09 -2.76 1.86
CA ASN A 483 36.41 -2.57 1.30
C ASN A 483 37.49 -2.77 2.36
N SER A 484 38.76 -2.60 1.99
CA SER A 484 39.90 -2.80 2.90
C SER A 484 39.92 -1.94 4.17
N THR A 485 39.12 -0.88 4.25
CA THR A 485 38.97 -0.08 5.49
C THR A 485 37.97 -0.69 6.48
N GLY A 486 37.22 -1.73 6.07
CA GLY A 486 36.10 -2.29 6.81
C GLY A 486 34.79 -1.54 6.64
N GLN A 487 34.77 -0.49 5.81
CA GLN A 487 33.57 0.25 5.41
C GLN A 487 33.12 -0.12 4.00
N GLY A 488 31.86 0.16 3.67
CA GLY A 488 31.39 0.12 2.29
C GLY A 488 31.61 1.46 1.60
N GLY A 489 32.09 1.46 0.37
CA GLY A 489 32.15 2.71 -0.40
C GLY A 489 30.74 3.30 -0.56
N LYS A 490 30.60 4.62 -0.33
CA LYS A 490 29.32 5.31 -0.40
C LYS A 490 29.30 6.34 -1.53
N LEU A 491 28.18 6.47 -2.23
CA LEU A 491 27.90 7.50 -3.23
C LEU A 491 26.64 8.25 -2.79
N GLU A 492 26.77 9.56 -2.57
CA GLU A 492 25.73 10.43 -2.01
C GLU A 492 25.57 11.69 -2.86
N SER A 493 24.39 12.31 -2.83
CA SER A 493 24.15 13.60 -3.49
C SER A 493 24.21 14.78 -2.52
N ASN A 494 24.41 15.99 -3.05
CA ASN A 494 24.30 17.24 -2.31
C ASN A 494 22.88 17.84 -2.30
N ILE A 495 21.83 17.06 -2.63
CA ILE A 495 20.45 17.56 -2.73
C ILE A 495 19.99 18.20 -1.40
N ASN A 496 20.41 17.62 -0.27
CA ASN A 496 20.14 18.11 1.09
C ASN A 496 21.05 19.27 1.53
N SER A 497 21.90 19.78 0.64
CA SER A 497 22.88 20.84 0.92
C SER A 497 22.92 21.91 -0.17
N GLY A 498 21.80 22.08 -0.89
CA GLY A 498 21.60 23.16 -1.87
C GLY A 498 21.95 22.80 -3.32
N GLY A 499 22.29 21.54 -3.62
CA GLY A 499 22.25 21.04 -4.99
C GLY A 499 20.80 20.85 -5.46
N THR A 500 20.57 20.81 -6.77
CA THR A 500 19.29 20.48 -7.40
C THR A 500 19.51 19.53 -8.57
N VAL A 501 18.46 18.83 -9.01
CA VAL A 501 18.48 18.01 -10.22
C VAL A 501 18.10 18.80 -11.49
N SER A 502 17.98 20.13 -11.37
CA SER A 502 17.62 21.02 -12.47
C SER A 502 18.75 21.08 -13.50
N LEU A 503 18.41 20.85 -14.76
CA LEU A 503 19.34 20.97 -15.88
C LEU A 503 19.71 22.42 -16.17
N ALA A 504 18.83 23.37 -15.89
CA ALA A 504 19.14 24.80 -16.00
C ALA A 504 20.22 25.24 -14.98
N LEU A 505 20.20 24.69 -13.76
CA LEU A 505 21.18 25.02 -12.73
C LEU A 505 22.45 24.16 -12.80
N ASP A 506 22.33 22.90 -13.22
CA ASP A 506 23.39 21.87 -13.33
C ASP A 506 24.35 21.88 -12.13
N ASN A 507 23.79 21.99 -10.91
CA ASN A 507 24.56 22.13 -9.67
C ASN A 507 24.52 20.87 -8.78
N LEU A 508 24.01 19.75 -9.30
CA LEU A 508 24.09 18.44 -8.64
C LEU A 508 25.55 18.01 -8.49
N VAL A 509 25.88 17.53 -7.30
CA VAL A 509 27.18 16.94 -6.97
C VAL A 509 26.96 15.57 -6.37
N LEU A 510 27.60 14.56 -6.95
CA LEU A 510 27.65 13.20 -6.43
C LEU A 510 29.02 12.96 -5.80
N THR A 511 29.05 12.74 -4.49
CA THR A 511 30.27 12.53 -3.72
C THR A 511 30.44 11.05 -3.42
N SER A 512 31.57 10.48 -3.85
CA SER A 512 32.00 9.15 -3.42
C SER A 512 32.84 9.29 -2.14
N SER A 513 32.48 8.59 -1.08
CA SER A 513 33.12 8.64 0.24
C SER A 513 33.36 7.22 0.79
N GLN A 514 34.02 7.12 1.95
CA GLN A 514 34.39 5.84 2.58
C GLN A 514 35.24 4.93 1.68
N LEU A 515 35.99 5.52 0.76
CA LEU A 515 36.92 4.78 -0.11
C LEU A 515 38.27 4.62 0.60
N PRO A 516 39.08 3.60 0.25
CA PRO A 516 40.49 3.59 0.63
C PRO A 516 41.18 4.89 0.18
N THR A 517 42.06 5.43 1.01
CA THR A 517 42.75 6.71 0.70
C THR A 517 43.74 6.56 -0.45
N SER A 518 43.89 7.61 -1.26
CA SER A 518 44.87 7.73 -2.35
C SER A 518 44.77 6.64 -3.42
N VAL A 519 43.57 6.13 -3.66
CA VAL A 519 43.29 5.16 -4.72
C VAL A 519 42.60 5.82 -5.91
N SER A 520 42.77 5.22 -7.08
CA SER A 520 42.04 5.64 -8.28
C SER A 520 40.61 5.10 -8.25
N GLY A 521 39.65 5.94 -8.59
CA GLY A 521 38.27 5.55 -8.85
C GLY A 521 37.70 6.29 -10.04
N LEU A 522 36.53 5.86 -10.51
CA LEU A 522 35.77 6.55 -11.54
C LEU A 522 34.27 6.31 -11.30
N THR A 523 33.49 7.36 -11.52
CA THR A 523 32.03 7.26 -11.56
C THR A 523 31.61 6.88 -12.98
N PHE A 524 30.59 6.04 -13.09
CA PHE A 524 29.98 5.67 -14.35
C PHE A 524 28.47 5.79 -14.27
N MET A 525 27.84 5.99 -15.42
CA MET A 525 26.40 6.19 -15.53
C MET A 525 25.75 5.30 -16.60
N GLY A 526 24.44 5.10 -16.49
CA GLY A 526 23.62 4.38 -17.46
C GLY A 526 22.13 4.69 -17.31
N THR A 527 21.34 4.36 -18.34
CA THR A 527 19.88 4.63 -18.37
C THR A 527 19.06 3.51 -17.76
N SER A 528 19.65 2.32 -17.53
CA SER A 528 18.96 1.18 -16.93
C SER A 528 19.72 0.61 -15.75
N SER A 529 18.99 0.07 -14.79
CA SER A 529 19.53 -0.74 -13.69
C SER A 529 19.40 -2.23 -13.99
N ARG A 530 19.93 -3.07 -13.10
CA ARG A 530 19.81 -4.53 -13.09
C ARG A 530 19.79 -5.04 -11.65
N PRO A 531 19.29 -6.26 -11.41
CA PRO A 531 19.47 -6.92 -10.13
C PRO A 531 20.95 -6.92 -9.68
N PRO A 532 21.23 -6.80 -8.37
CA PRO A 532 22.59 -6.79 -7.86
C PRO A 532 23.36 -8.02 -8.34
N ALA A 533 24.48 -7.79 -9.02
CA ALA A 533 25.33 -8.87 -9.50
C ALA A 533 26.78 -8.58 -9.14
N THR A 534 27.46 -9.61 -8.63
CA THR A 534 28.85 -9.54 -8.17
C THR A 534 29.73 -8.90 -9.22
N PHE A 535 30.48 -7.88 -8.79
CA PHE A 535 31.39 -7.11 -9.61
C PHE A 535 32.55 -6.67 -8.74
N TYR A 536 33.64 -7.43 -8.81
CA TYR A 536 34.74 -7.37 -7.85
C TYR A 536 34.26 -7.68 -6.42
N ASP A 537 34.78 -6.99 -5.41
CA ASP A 537 34.38 -7.19 -4.00
C ASP A 537 32.96 -6.63 -3.72
N GLY A 538 32.32 -5.99 -4.70
CA GLY A 538 31.00 -5.36 -4.55
C GLY A 538 29.93 -5.84 -5.52
N LEU A 539 28.83 -5.09 -5.56
CA LEU A 539 27.65 -5.37 -6.37
C LEU A 539 27.44 -4.25 -7.38
N ARG A 540 27.37 -4.59 -8.68
CA ARG A 540 27.03 -3.63 -9.73
C ARG A 540 25.57 -3.76 -10.10
N CYS A 541 24.84 -2.66 -10.01
CA CYS A 541 23.42 -2.59 -10.36
C CYS A 541 23.12 -1.65 -11.54
N ILE A 542 24.10 -0.99 -12.14
CA ILE A 542 23.89 -0.25 -13.40
C ILE A 542 24.08 -1.20 -14.57
N ASN A 543 23.14 -1.20 -15.53
CA ASN A 543 23.20 -2.04 -16.71
C ASN A 543 23.82 -1.32 -17.92
N LEU A 544 23.10 -1.15 -19.03
CA LEU A 544 23.60 -0.54 -20.26
C LEU A 544 22.84 0.79 -20.54
N PRO A 545 23.48 1.76 -21.22
CA PRO A 545 24.92 1.81 -21.52
C PRO A 545 25.75 2.00 -20.24
N VAL A 546 27.05 1.64 -20.28
CA VAL A 546 28.01 1.96 -19.19
C VAL A 546 28.93 3.07 -19.66
N LEU A 547 28.56 4.30 -19.36
CA LEU A 547 29.31 5.49 -19.73
C LEU A 547 30.21 5.91 -18.57
N ARG A 548 31.51 6.00 -18.82
CA ARG A 548 32.52 6.16 -17.75
C ARG A 548 33.09 7.57 -17.74
N PHE A 549 32.94 8.28 -16.62
CA PHE A 549 33.63 9.54 -16.40
C PHE A 549 35.13 9.33 -16.18
N GLY A 550 35.87 10.44 -16.04
CA GLY A 550 37.32 10.42 -15.88
C GLY A 550 37.72 9.75 -14.58
N THR A 551 38.89 9.14 -14.56
CA THR A 551 39.48 8.64 -13.32
C THR A 551 39.82 9.80 -12.39
N GLN A 552 39.45 9.67 -11.12
CA GLN A 552 39.77 10.58 -10.04
C GLN A 552 40.56 9.85 -8.94
N SER A 553 41.19 10.61 -8.04
CA SER A 553 41.88 10.09 -6.86
C SER A 553 41.04 10.36 -5.62
N SER A 554 40.89 9.37 -4.74
CA SER A 554 40.21 9.53 -3.45
C SER A 554 40.99 10.37 -2.43
N GLY A 555 42.24 10.74 -2.74
CA GLY A 555 43.05 11.62 -1.90
C GLY A 555 43.24 11.12 -0.46
N ALA A 556 43.67 12.01 0.43
CA ALA A 556 43.89 11.67 1.83
C ALA A 556 42.58 11.43 2.61
N THR A 557 41.44 11.87 2.09
CA THR A 557 40.13 11.78 2.75
C THR A 557 39.35 10.53 2.36
N GLY A 558 39.81 9.75 1.38
CA GLY A 558 39.05 8.60 0.89
C GLY A 558 37.78 9.02 0.13
N SER A 559 37.81 10.18 -0.53
CA SER A 559 36.64 10.73 -1.23
C SER A 559 37.00 11.54 -2.47
N PHE A 560 36.06 11.61 -3.41
CA PHE A 560 36.09 12.51 -4.56
C PHE A 560 34.66 12.77 -5.06
N ALA A 561 34.48 13.77 -5.93
CA ALA A 561 33.15 14.18 -6.38
C ALA A 561 33.02 14.30 -7.90
N LEU A 562 31.84 13.98 -8.40
CA LEU A 562 31.38 14.29 -9.76
C LEU A 562 30.38 15.45 -9.67
N GLY A 563 30.63 16.52 -10.41
CA GLY A 563 29.82 17.74 -10.38
C GLY A 563 30.47 18.90 -9.61
N PRO A 564 29.86 20.11 -9.63
CA PRO A 564 28.69 20.48 -10.44
C PRO A 564 28.99 20.44 -11.94
N GLY A 565 27.97 20.53 -12.79
CA GLY A 565 28.12 20.44 -14.25
C GLY A 565 28.02 19.00 -14.78
N ILE A 566 27.24 18.12 -14.14
CA ILE A 566 27.15 16.71 -14.51
C ILE A 566 26.52 16.57 -15.90
N ALA A 567 25.43 17.30 -16.18
CA ALA A 567 24.74 17.22 -17.45
C ALA A 567 25.62 17.74 -18.59
N ALA A 568 26.27 18.89 -18.38
CA ALA A 568 27.23 19.44 -19.32
C ALA A 568 28.42 18.50 -19.57
N ALA A 569 28.97 17.90 -18.50
CA ALA A 569 30.09 16.97 -18.60
C ALA A 569 29.71 15.68 -19.34
N ALA A 570 28.50 15.16 -19.11
CA ALA A 570 28.00 13.96 -19.77
C ALA A 570 27.79 14.20 -21.27
N ALA A 571 27.14 15.31 -21.63
CA ALA A 571 26.92 15.69 -23.03
C ALA A 571 28.24 15.89 -23.78
N LEU A 572 29.21 16.60 -23.17
CA LEU A 572 30.53 16.83 -23.79
C LEU A 572 31.31 15.54 -23.99
N ARG A 573 31.23 14.60 -23.04
CA ARG A 573 32.08 13.41 -23.02
C ARG A 573 31.50 12.26 -23.83
N PHE A 574 30.19 12.09 -23.82
CA PHE A 574 29.51 10.92 -24.37
C PHE A 574 28.67 11.26 -25.61
N GLY A 575 28.53 12.54 -25.96
CA GLY A 575 27.70 12.97 -27.07
C GLY A 575 26.23 12.55 -26.85
N PRO A 576 25.49 12.24 -27.93
CA PRO A 576 24.07 11.87 -27.85
C PRO A 576 23.77 10.70 -26.90
N SER A 577 24.72 9.78 -26.72
CA SER A 577 24.53 8.61 -25.85
C SER A 577 24.54 8.93 -24.37
N GLY A 578 25.04 10.10 -23.94
CA GLY A 578 25.03 10.55 -22.55
C GLY A 578 24.42 11.93 -22.36
N THR A 579 23.65 12.42 -23.33
CA THR A 579 22.87 13.65 -23.18
C THR A 579 21.76 13.41 -22.17
N ILE A 580 21.79 14.16 -21.08
CA ILE A 580 20.74 14.16 -20.06
C ILE A 580 19.68 15.18 -20.48
N THR A 581 18.41 14.77 -20.51
CA THR A 581 17.26 15.62 -20.83
C THR A 581 16.31 15.72 -19.65
N ALA A 582 15.47 16.76 -19.61
CA ALA A 582 14.45 16.88 -18.58
C ALA A 582 13.51 15.66 -18.62
N GLY A 583 13.10 15.18 -17.45
CA GLY A 583 12.34 13.94 -17.25
C GLY A 583 13.18 12.66 -17.39
N SER A 584 14.42 12.71 -17.88
CA SER A 584 15.24 11.50 -18.03
C SER A 584 15.82 11.03 -16.71
N THR A 585 15.73 9.72 -16.48
CA THR A 585 16.35 9.04 -15.33
C THR A 585 17.72 8.48 -15.69
N TRP A 586 18.72 8.74 -14.85
CA TRP A 586 20.06 8.19 -14.96
C TRP A 586 20.54 7.58 -13.66
N HIS A 587 21.32 6.51 -13.77
CA HIS A 587 21.89 5.80 -12.62
C HIS A 587 23.39 6.07 -12.58
N PHE A 588 23.96 6.28 -11.40
CA PHE A 588 25.37 6.56 -11.15
C PHE A 588 25.94 5.61 -10.10
N GLN A 589 27.15 5.12 -10.32
CA GLN A 589 27.86 4.24 -9.38
C GLN A 589 29.36 4.48 -9.55
N THR A 590 30.11 4.33 -8.46
CA THR A 590 31.56 4.53 -8.49
C THR A 590 32.29 3.21 -8.35
N TRP A 591 33.22 2.95 -9.27
CA TRP A 591 34.23 1.91 -9.14
C TRP A 591 35.51 2.51 -8.57
N TYR A 592 36.22 1.77 -7.72
CA TYR A 592 37.50 2.19 -7.16
C TYR A 592 38.44 1.01 -6.94
N ARG A 593 39.74 1.30 -6.93
CA ARG A 593 40.76 0.29 -6.59
C ARG A 593 40.74 -0.01 -5.09
N ASP A 594 40.90 -1.27 -4.77
CA ASP A 594 40.99 -1.77 -3.40
C ASP A 594 41.94 -2.97 -3.33
N PRO A 595 43.27 -2.76 -3.42
CA PRO A 595 44.24 -3.85 -3.55
C PRO A 595 44.25 -4.85 -2.40
N THR A 596 43.85 -4.40 -1.21
CA THR A 596 43.77 -5.21 0.02
C THR A 596 42.31 -5.52 0.39
N GLY A 597 41.42 -5.51 -0.59
CA GLY A 597 39.99 -5.76 -0.40
C GLY A 597 39.69 -7.15 0.17
N PRO A 598 38.61 -7.30 0.95
CA PRO A 598 38.34 -8.50 1.73
C PRO A 598 38.00 -9.76 0.91
N CYS A 599 37.75 -9.66 -0.40
CA CYS A 599 37.59 -10.81 -1.30
C CYS A 599 38.70 -10.92 -2.35
N GLY A 600 39.75 -10.08 -2.24
CA GLY A 600 40.98 -10.24 -3.02
C GLY A 600 40.84 -9.97 -4.52
N THR A 601 39.78 -9.28 -4.96
CA THR A 601 39.60 -8.95 -6.39
C THR A 601 40.29 -7.64 -6.80
N ASN A 602 40.96 -6.96 -5.86
CA ASN A 602 41.72 -5.72 -6.01
C ASN A 602 40.91 -4.46 -6.33
N SER A 603 39.58 -4.52 -6.29
CA SER A 603 38.69 -3.39 -6.58
C SER A 603 37.33 -3.60 -5.92
N ASN A 604 36.55 -2.53 -5.83
CA ASN A 604 35.22 -2.57 -5.29
C ASN A 604 34.36 -1.47 -5.93
N VAL A 605 33.06 -1.45 -5.63
CA VAL A 605 32.08 -0.47 -6.08
C VAL A 605 31.27 0.07 -4.90
N THR A 606 30.81 1.31 -5.02
CA THR A 606 29.90 1.94 -4.04
C THR A 606 28.48 1.39 -4.15
N ASN A 607 27.56 1.83 -3.29
CA ASN A 607 26.13 1.85 -3.65
C ASN A 607 25.91 2.68 -4.94
N ALA A 608 24.72 2.61 -5.50
CA ALA A 608 24.33 3.36 -6.69
C ALA A 608 23.31 4.45 -6.34
N VAL A 609 23.22 5.46 -7.20
CA VAL A 609 22.27 6.58 -7.07
C VAL A 609 21.49 6.70 -8.36
N LYS A 610 20.16 6.65 -8.29
CA LYS A 610 19.21 6.97 -9.37
C LYS A 610 18.88 8.46 -9.27
N VAL A 611 18.92 9.17 -10.39
CA VAL A 611 18.61 10.62 -10.47
C VAL A 611 17.63 10.85 -11.60
N THR A 612 16.50 11.50 -11.30
CA THR A 612 15.55 12.02 -12.30
C THR A 612 15.82 13.50 -12.48
N PHE A 613 16.16 13.92 -13.70
CA PHE A 613 16.54 15.30 -13.98
C PHE A 613 15.34 16.16 -14.37
N GLU A 614 15.34 17.41 -13.91
CA GLU A 614 14.26 18.38 -14.12
C GLU A 614 14.70 19.51 -15.06
N PRO A 615 13.77 20.31 -15.59
CA PRO A 615 14.08 21.49 -16.40
C PRO A 615 15.15 22.43 -15.81
#